data_AF-A0A933ZKZ1-F1
#
_entry.id   AF-A0A933ZKZ1-F1
#
_cell.length_a   1.000
_cell.length_b   1.000
_cell.length_c   1.000
_cell.angle_alpha   90.00
_cell.angle_beta   90.00
_cell.angle_gamma   90.00
#
_symmetry.space_group_name_H-M   'P 1'
#
loop_
_entity.id
_entity.type
_entity.pdbx_description
1 polymer ?
#
loop_
_entity_poly.entity_id
_entity_poly.type
_entity_poly.pdbx_seq_one_letter_code
_entity_poly.pdbx_strand_id
1 'polypeptide(L)'
;MALRSTVALGSIFAGALALWFAIHHVPWLGPALADGVRAVVGPKPVAWAEDTFYGWQDRWNRWRYGDSKPVSYWAASSASGSAPVASEPAPPVPSGDGGAGVNGFPPAAFTPPSDRVAGPGDGQWVPAMTAPEGGKVVLYKTMVHPDPKRPFAALAIVAMEMQGIRLHAVAGTVEPRSKDGAKDKRPGLVEASDADNLLAAFNGGFLTIHGHYGMMVDGTRIGDPRPTSCTVAIYRDGTVRVRSWPELEPTESQMVAFRQTPQCLVEQGRVNPALHADNTSWGAAVGGATVIRRSAIGLSQDGRILFFGMGDALTVKSIADGMMAAGAYDIAQLDVNHSFPRFMFYQKKSGAPGEFTVTGLVPGFTFQTGDYIKTPSFRDFFYVTLKAPPTT
;
A
#
# COMPACT_ATOMS: atom_id res chain seq x y z
N MET A 1 -24.17 14.71 46.08
CA MET A 1 -23.34 14.70 44.84
C MET A 1 -23.85 13.75 43.77
N ALA A 2 -24.59 12.67 44.10
CA ALA A 2 -25.10 11.67 43.13
C ALA A 2 -26.30 12.11 42.25
N LEU A 3 -27.05 13.16 42.64
CA LEU A 3 -28.27 13.57 41.92
C LEU A 3 -27.99 14.47 40.70
N ARG A 4 -26.79 15.09 40.61
CA ARG A 4 -26.41 15.95 39.47
C ARG A 4 -25.89 15.14 38.28
N SER A 5 -25.35 13.95 38.51
CA SER A 5 -24.78 13.08 37.47
C SER A 5 -25.84 12.33 36.66
N THR A 6 -26.94 11.92 37.28
CA THR A 6 -28.07 11.26 36.59
C THR A 6 -28.88 12.23 35.71
N VAL A 7 -29.02 13.48 36.13
CA VAL A 7 -29.67 14.53 35.31
C VAL A 7 -28.83 14.84 34.08
N ALA A 8 -27.50 14.95 34.21
CA ALA A 8 -26.60 15.19 33.08
C ALA A 8 -26.63 14.05 32.03
N LEU A 9 -26.65 12.78 32.48
CA LEU A 9 -26.78 11.63 31.57
C LEU A 9 -28.16 11.57 30.89
N GLY A 10 -29.24 11.89 31.61
CA GLY A 10 -30.59 11.95 31.04
C GLY A 10 -30.74 13.04 29.98
N SER A 11 -30.12 14.21 30.19
CA SER A 11 -30.13 15.32 29.24
C SER A 11 -29.36 15.00 27.94
N ILE A 12 -28.24 14.30 28.04
CA ILE A 12 -27.45 13.87 26.88
C ILE A 12 -28.23 12.86 26.04
N PHE A 13 -28.90 11.90 26.69
CA PHE A 13 -29.69 10.87 26.00
C PHE A 13 -30.94 11.46 25.31
N ALA A 14 -31.63 12.39 25.98
CA ALA A 14 -32.75 13.12 25.41
C ALA A 14 -32.32 13.99 24.21
N GLY A 15 -31.15 14.64 24.30
CA GLY A 15 -30.58 15.41 23.19
C GLY A 15 -30.24 14.55 21.97
N ALA A 16 -29.67 13.36 22.19
CA ALA A 16 -29.34 12.42 21.11
C ALA A 16 -30.60 11.89 20.39
N LEU A 17 -31.66 11.56 21.14
CA LEU A 17 -32.93 11.12 20.57
C LEU A 17 -33.66 12.24 19.80
N ALA A 18 -33.65 13.46 20.33
CA ALA A 18 -34.25 14.62 19.66
C ALA A 18 -33.53 14.95 18.35
N LEU A 19 -32.18 14.89 18.34
CA LEU A 19 -31.39 15.09 17.14
C LEU A 19 -31.62 13.99 16.10
N TRP A 20 -31.70 12.72 16.53
CA TRP A 20 -32.02 11.60 15.66
C TRP A 20 -33.40 11.76 15.00
N PHE A 21 -34.42 12.14 15.78
CA PHE A 21 -35.77 12.39 15.29
C PHE A 21 -35.80 13.54 14.28
N ALA A 22 -35.13 14.66 14.59
CA ALA A 22 -35.07 15.82 13.71
C ALA A 22 -34.40 15.51 12.35
N ILE A 23 -33.33 14.72 12.34
CA ILE A 23 -32.65 14.30 11.10
C ILE A 23 -33.57 13.43 10.22
N HIS A 24 -34.41 12.58 10.81
CA HIS A 24 -35.27 11.66 10.05
C HIS A 24 -36.59 12.29 9.58
N HIS A 25 -37.00 13.42 10.16
CA HIS A 25 -38.29 14.06 9.85
C HIS A 25 -38.15 15.45 9.20
N VAL A 26 -36.94 16.02 9.17
CA VAL A 26 -36.66 17.30 8.52
C VAL A 26 -35.68 17.05 7.35
N PRO A 27 -36.17 16.95 6.10
CA PRO A 27 -35.37 16.46 4.96
C PRO A 27 -34.10 17.26 4.65
N TRP A 28 -34.08 18.56 4.95
CA TRP A 28 -32.94 19.44 4.70
C TRP A 28 -31.92 19.45 5.85
N LEU A 29 -32.29 18.98 7.03
CA LEU A 29 -31.47 19.10 8.25
C LEU A 29 -30.29 18.11 8.26
N GLY A 30 -30.51 16.87 7.82
CA GLY A 30 -29.43 15.89 7.65
C GLY A 30 -28.35 16.35 6.67
N PRO A 31 -28.73 16.76 5.44
CA PRO A 31 -27.80 17.36 4.47
C PRO A 31 -27.11 18.63 4.99
N ALA A 32 -27.83 19.57 5.60
CA ALA A 32 -27.23 20.82 6.12
C ALA A 32 -26.25 20.57 7.29
N LEU A 33 -26.52 19.59 8.16
CA LEU A 33 -25.57 19.18 9.20
C LEU A 33 -24.36 18.47 8.61
N ALA A 34 -24.55 17.59 7.62
CA ALA A 34 -23.46 16.93 6.93
C ALA A 34 -22.58 17.93 6.15
N ASP A 35 -23.17 18.95 5.54
CA ASP A 35 -22.47 19.99 4.80
C ASP A 35 -21.81 21.02 5.72
N GLY A 36 -22.42 21.34 6.87
CA GLY A 36 -21.80 22.14 7.93
C GLY A 36 -20.59 21.43 8.57
N VAL A 37 -20.69 20.13 8.80
CA VAL A 37 -19.55 19.30 9.25
C VAL A 37 -18.50 19.22 8.14
N ARG A 38 -18.87 19.01 6.87
CA ARG A 38 -17.90 19.01 5.76
C ARG A 38 -17.21 20.36 5.56
N ALA A 39 -17.92 21.47 5.76
CA ALA A 39 -17.41 22.83 5.60
C ALA A 39 -16.47 23.27 6.74
N VAL A 40 -16.66 22.75 7.96
CA VAL A 40 -15.85 23.12 9.13
C VAL A 40 -14.72 22.11 9.43
N VAL A 41 -14.91 20.83 9.09
CA VAL A 41 -14.19 19.74 9.77
C VAL A 41 -13.21 18.99 8.86
N GLY A 42 -13.41 18.97 7.54
CA GLY A 42 -12.55 18.22 6.61
C GLY A 42 -12.49 16.70 6.91
N PRO A 43 -11.75 15.89 6.14
CA PRO A 43 -11.74 14.43 6.28
C PRO A 43 -11.03 13.88 7.53
N LYS A 44 -10.37 14.72 8.33
CA LYS A 44 -9.50 14.29 9.44
C LYS A 44 -10.23 13.78 10.70
N PRO A 45 -11.37 14.36 11.11
CA PRO A 45 -12.05 13.95 12.35
C PRO A 45 -12.92 12.70 12.21
N VAL A 46 -13.38 12.37 11.00
CA VAL A 46 -13.98 11.06 10.69
C VAL A 46 -12.93 9.97 10.85
N ALA A 47 -11.72 10.17 10.28
CA ALA A 47 -10.60 9.25 10.48
C ALA A 47 -10.21 9.10 11.96
N TRP A 48 -10.28 10.17 12.77
CA TRP A 48 -10.02 10.09 14.21
C TRP A 48 -11.07 9.26 14.99
N ALA A 49 -12.35 9.40 14.64
CA ALA A 49 -13.43 8.64 15.27
C ALA A 49 -13.35 7.16 14.89
N GLU A 50 -13.08 6.87 13.61
CA GLU A 50 -12.84 5.52 13.10
C GLU A 50 -11.62 4.87 13.80
N ASP A 51 -10.50 5.59 13.91
CA ASP A 51 -9.26 5.10 14.56
C ASP A 51 -9.43 4.77 16.05
N THR A 52 -10.23 5.57 16.78
CA THR A 52 -10.50 5.34 18.22
C THR A 52 -11.33 4.07 18.42
N PHE A 53 -12.28 3.82 17.53
CA PHE A 53 -13.06 2.57 17.50
C PHE A 53 -12.17 1.36 17.18
N TYR A 54 -11.23 1.51 16.24
CA TYR A 54 -10.31 0.42 15.85
C TYR A 54 -9.29 0.04 16.93
N GLY A 55 -8.77 0.99 17.72
CA GLY A 55 -7.89 0.67 18.85
C GLY A 55 -8.58 -0.18 19.93
N TRP A 56 -9.87 0.04 20.14
CA TRP A 56 -10.71 -0.79 21.01
C TRP A 56 -11.04 -2.14 20.35
N GLN A 57 -11.34 -2.11 19.05
CA GLN A 57 -11.61 -3.31 18.25
C GLN A 57 -10.40 -4.24 18.14
N ASP A 58 -9.16 -3.76 18.00
CA ASP A 58 -7.95 -4.60 17.98
C ASP A 58 -7.71 -5.28 19.34
N ARG A 59 -7.96 -4.58 20.46
CA ARG A 59 -7.89 -5.19 21.80
C ARG A 59 -8.95 -6.29 21.97
N TRP A 60 -10.17 -6.03 21.50
CA TRP A 60 -11.27 -7.00 21.50
C TRP A 60 -11.02 -8.17 20.54
N ASN A 61 -10.50 -7.90 19.34
CA ASN A 61 -10.22 -8.89 18.31
C ASN A 61 -9.05 -9.80 18.69
N ARG A 62 -8.02 -9.31 19.38
CA ARG A 62 -6.99 -10.19 19.96
C ARG A 62 -7.57 -11.15 21.00
N TRP A 63 -8.45 -10.65 21.87
CA TRP A 63 -9.11 -11.49 22.88
C TRP A 63 -10.05 -12.51 22.25
N ARG A 64 -10.78 -12.13 21.19
CA ARG A 64 -11.79 -12.99 20.56
C ARG A 64 -11.25 -13.90 19.46
N TYR A 65 -10.27 -13.44 18.68
CA TYR A 65 -9.75 -14.12 17.48
C TYR A 65 -8.27 -14.49 17.58
N GLY A 66 -7.63 -14.33 18.75
CA GLY A 66 -6.23 -14.70 18.97
C GLY A 66 -5.91 -16.17 18.63
N ASP A 67 -6.90 -17.04 18.78
CA ASP A 67 -6.82 -18.48 18.45
C ASP A 67 -7.57 -18.85 17.15
N SER A 68 -8.03 -17.86 16.38
CA SER A 68 -8.75 -18.11 15.12
C SER A 68 -7.80 -18.44 13.98
N LYS A 69 -8.31 -19.17 12.98
CA LYS A 69 -7.57 -19.46 11.76
C LYS A 69 -7.15 -18.15 11.06
N PRO A 70 -5.95 -18.10 10.46
CA PRO A 70 -5.49 -16.92 9.76
C PRO A 70 -6.45 -16.47 8.65
N VAL A 71 -6.54 -15.16 8.43
CA VAL A 71 -7.41 -14.58 7.41
C VAL A 71 -6.75 -14.74 6.04
N SER A 72 -7.49 -15.25 5.07
CA SER A 72 -6.97 -15.40 3.71
C SER A 72 -7.66 -14.45 2.74
N TYR A 73 -6.87 -13.74 1.94
CA TYR A 73 -7.38 -12.86 0.88
C TYR A 73 -7.73 -13.63 -0.40
N TRP A 74 -7.06 -14.76 -0.66
CA TRP A 74 -7.31 -15.63 -1.81
C TRP A 74 -6.79 -17.04 -1.55
N ALA A 75 -7.36 -18.03 -2.25
CA ALA A 75 -6.89 -19.40 -2.19
C ALA A 75 -5.46 -19.53 -2.75
N ALA A 76 -4.66 -20.39 -2.14
CA ALA A 76 -3.41 -20.85 -2.73
C ALA A 76 -3.71 -21.49 -4.10
N SER A 77 -2.91 -21.20 -5.12
CA SER A 77 -3.06 -21.89 -6.40
C SER A 77 -2.77 -23.38 -6.18
N SER A 78 -3.79 -24.23 -6.30
CA SER A 78 -3.60 -25.66 -6.38
C SER A 78 -3.00 -25.97 -7.75
N ALA A 79 -1.67 -26.10 -7.81
CA ALA A 79 -1.03 -26.86 -8.88
C ALA A 79 -1.39 -28.34 -8.71
N SER A 80 -2.64 -28.69 -8.98
CA SER A 80 -3.15 -30.06 -9.09
C SER A 80 -3.49 -30.33 -10.54
N GLY A 81 -2.45 -30.51 -11.36
CA GLY A 81 -2.55 -31.35 -12.54
C GLY A 81 -2.38 -32.79 -12.08
N SER A 82 -3.43 -33.60 -12.21
CA SER A 82 -3.48 -35.01 -11.83
C SER A 82 -2.25 -35.79 -12.33
N ALA A 83 -1.37 -36.18 -11.42
CA ALA A 83 -0.41 -37.24 -11.71
C ALA A 83 -1.16 -38.58 -11.73
N PRO A 84 -1.06 -39.40 -12.80
CA PRO A 84 -1.64 -40.72 -12.79
C PRO A 84 -0.92 -41.61 -11.76
N VAL A 85 -1.69 -42.56 -11.25
CA VAL A 85 -1.35 -43.52 -10.19
C VAL A 85 -0.04 -44.27 -10.48
N ALA A 86 0.71 -44.49 -9.41
CA ALA A 86 2.04 -45.10 -9.34
C ALA A 86 2.18 -46.46 -10.06
N SER A 87 3.30 -46.61 -10.76
CA SER A 87 4.00 -47.87 -11.01
C SER A 87 5.46 -47.70 -10.56
N GLU A 88 6.03 -48.77 -9.99
CA GLU A 88 7.31 -48.91 -9.25
C GLU A 88 8.58 -48.17 -9.76
N PRO A 89 9.60 -48.00 -8.89
CA PRO A 89 10.69 -47.04 -9.07
C PRO A 89 11.81 -47.56 -9.98
N ALA A 90 12.19 -46.74 -10.95
CA ALA A 90 13.47 -46.82 -11.66
C ALA A 90 14.55 -46.01 -10.90
N PRO A 91 15.85 -46.35 -11.02
CA PRO A 91 16.92 -45.84 -10.16
C PRO A 91 17.13 -44.32 -10.27
N PRO A 92 17.73 -43.69 -9.23
CA PRO A 92 17.79 -42.24 -9.11
C PRO A 92 18.67 -41.64 -10.22
N VAL A 93 18.02 -40.98 -11.16
CA VAL A 93 18.66 -39.98 -12.02
C VAL A 93 18.77 -38.70 -11.19
N PRO A 94 19.91 -38.01 -11.14
CA PRO A 94 20.04 -36.78 -10.36
C PRO A 94 19.02 -35.77 -10.86
N SER A 95 18.05 -35.44 -10.00
CA SER A 95 17.12 -34.33 -10.23
C SER A 95 17.92 -33.05 -10.27
N GLY A 96 18.24 -32.60 -11.47
CA GLY A 96 18.75 -31.26 -11.73
C GLY A 96 17.76 -30.23 -11.22
N ASP A 97 18.33 -29.17 -10.66
CA ASP A 97 17.65 -27.96 -10.22
C ASP A 97 16.54 -27.55 -11.20
N GLY A 98 15.30 -27.60 -10.72
CA GLY A 98 14.12 -27.17 -11.44
C GLY A 98 14.14 -25.66 -11.66
N GLY A 99 14.76 -25.26 -12.76
CA GLY A 99 14.59 -24.00 -13.50
C GLY A 99 13.96 -22.83 -12.74
N ALA A 100 14.77 -22.11 -11.98
CA ALA A 100 14.58 -20.68 -11.83
C ALA A 100 14.54 -20.09 -13.24
N GLY A 101 13.44 -19.43 -13.61
CA GLY A 101 13.37 -18.70 -14.87
C GLY A 101 14.62 -17.85 -15.03
N VAL A 102 15.17 -17.80 -16.24
CA VAL A 102 16.46 -17.20 -16.60
C VAL A 102 16.66 -15.73 -16.13
N ASN A 103 15.63 -15.10 -15.56
CA ASN A 103 15.62 -13.74 -15.02
C ASN A 103 15.19 -13.61 -13.53
N GLY A 104 14.96 -14.69 -12.78
CA GLY A 104 14.65 -14.61 -11.33
C GLY A 104 13.31 -13.93 -10.97
N PHE A 105 12.34 -13.90 -11.90
CA PHE A 105 10.98 -13.38 -11.68
C PHE A 105 9.92 -14.43 -12.11
N PRO A 106 8.85 -14.69 -11.32
CA PRO A 106 8.57 -14.12 -10.00
C PRO A 106 9.68 -14.41 -8.99
N PRO A 107 9.76 -13.65 -7.87
CA PRO A 107 10.66 -14.01 -6.79
C PRO A 107 10.42 -15.47 -6.36
N ALA A 108 11.42 -16.10 -5.76
CA ALA A 108 11.23 -17.39 -5.13
C ALA A 108 10.11 -17.31 -4.07
N ALA A 109 9.37 -18.39 -3.89
CA ALA A 109 8.49 -18.52 -2.74
C ALA A 109 9.33 -18.43 -1.45
N PHE A 110 8.75 -17.90 -0.39
CA PHE A 110 9.48 -17.63 0.85
C PHE A 110 8.76 -18.17 2.08
N THR A 111 9.54 -18.41 3.13
CA THR A 111 9.04 -18.85 4.41
C THR A 111 8.41 -17.67 5.16
N PRO A 112 7.20 -17.82 5.73
CA PRO A 112 6.58 -16.79 6.54
C PRO A 112 7.48 -16.39 7.73
N PRO A 113 7.50 -15.11 8.16
CA PRO A 113 8.28 -14.69 9.33
C PRO A 113 7.90 -15.37 10.64
N SER A 114 6.72 -15.99 10.71
CA SER A 114 6.21 -16.65 11.91
C SER A 114 5.38 -17.89 11.58
N ASP A 115 5.95 -19.07 11.83
CA ASP A 115 5.26 -20.37 11.66
C ASP A 115 3.97 -20.46 12.48
N ARG A 116 3.91 -19.79 13.65
CA ARG A 116 2.75 -19.82 14.56
C ARG A 116 1.44 -19.35 13.90
N VAL A 117 1.53 -18.41 12.97
CA VAL A 117 0.37 -17.78 12.32
C VAL A 117 0.36 -17.99 10.81
N ALA A 118 1.27 -18.82 10.29
CA ALA A 118 1.38 -19.10 8.88
C ALA A 118 0.09 -19.75 8.35
N GLY A 119 -0.47 -19.16 7.29
CA GLY A 119 -1.62 -19.68 6.57
C GLY A 119 -1.22 -20.54 5.36
N PRO A 120 -2.10 -21.43 4.87
CA PRO A 120 -1.90 -22.09 3.58
C PRO A 120 -1.76 -21.05 2.46
N GLY A 121 -0.69 -21.15 1.66
CA GLY A 121 -0.39 -20.21 0.58
C GLY A 121 0.41 -18.98 0.99
N ASP A 122 0.74 -18.81 2.27
CA ASP A 122 1.62 -17.72 2.69
C ASP A 122 2.98 -17.83 1.96
N GLY A 123 3.45 -16.72 1.41
CA GLY A 123 4.70 -16.65 0.65
C GLY A 123 4.68 -17.33 -0.72
N GLN A 124 3.53 -17.84 -1.17
CA GLN A 124 3.37 -18.40 -2.52
C GLN A 124 2.92 -17.31 -3.50
N TRP A 125 3.63 -17.14 -4.61
CA TRP A 125 3.32 -16.14 -5.62
C TRP A 125 2.25 -16.63 -6.59
N VAL A 126 1.23 -15.81 -6.83
CA VAL A 126 0.19 -16.04 -7.84
C VAL A 126 0.20 -14.93 -8.89
N PRO A 127 -0.02 -15.25 -10.18
CA PRO A 127 -0.13 -14.23 -11.23
C PRO A 127 -1.18 -13.17 -10.90
N ALA A 128 -0.86 -11.89 -11.13
CA ALA A 128 -1.77 -10.77 -10.86
C ALA A 128 -2.06 -9.91 -12.09
N MET A 129 -1.07 -9.73 -12.98
CA MET A 129 -1.22 -8.97 -14.22
C MET A 129 -0.36 -9.57 -15.33
N THR A 130 -0.96 -9.74 -16.49
CA THR A 130 -0.30 -10.22 -17.70
C THR A 130 -0.17 -9.07 -18.69
N ALA A 131 1.02 -8.90 -19.26
CA ALA A 131 1.23 -7.95 -20.35
C ALA A 131 0.33 -8.34 -21.54
N PRO A 132 -0.39 -7.38 -22.16
CA PRO A 132 -1.26 -7.68 -23.30
C PRO A 132 -0.52 -8.33 -24.47
N GLU A 133 0.74 -7.93 -24.68
CA GLU A 133 1.62 -8.50 -25.71
C GLU A 133 2.52 -9.59 -25.12
N GLY A 134 2.62 -10.72 -25.83
CA GLY A 134 3.48 -11.85 -25.45
C GLY A 134 3.01 -12.68 -24.25
N GLY A 135 1.94 -12.29 -23.55
CA GLY A 135 1.33 -13.09 -22.48
C GLY A 135 2.21 -13.28 -21.24
N LYS A 136 3.27 -12.48 -21.10
CA LYS A 136 4.19 -12.54 -19.95
C LYS A 136 3.52 -11.96 -18.71
N VAL A 137 3.55 -12.69 -17.59
CA VAL A 137 3.10 -12.16 -16.29
C VAL A 137 4.14 -11.16 -15.78
N VAL A 138 3.72 -9.91 -15.57
CA VAL A 138 4.60 -8.80 -15.16
C VAL A 138 4.40 -8.39 -13.70
N LEU A 139 3.24 -8.72 -13.13
CA LEU A 139 2.99 -8.57 -11.69
C LEU A 139 2.54 -9.91 -11.12
N TYR A 140 3.12 -10.27 -9.98
CA TYR A 140 2.67 -11.37 -9.13
C TYR A 140 2.23 -10.80 -7.79
N LYS A 141 1.31 -11.47 -7.12
CA LYS A 141 0.89 -11.15 -5.75
C LYS A 141 1.06 -12.33 -4.82
N THR A 142 1.29 -12.06 -3.55
CA THR A 142 1.26 -13.05 -2.47
C THR A 142 0.64 -12.43 -1.22
N MET A 143 0.41 -13.26 -0.21
CA MET A 143 0.04 -12.83 1.13
C MET A 143 0.94 -13.54 2.14
N VAL A 144 1.07 -12.96 3.33
CA VAL A 144 1.79 -13.57 4.45
C VAL A 144 1.24 -13.04 5.77
N HIS A 145 1.30 -13.84 6.84
CA HIS A 145 0.99 -13.42 8.20
C HIS A 145 2.27 -13.17 9.00
N PRO A 146 2.74 -11.91 9.10
CA PRO A 146 4.01 -11.61 9.74
C PRO A 146 3.95 -11.41 11.26
N ASP A 147 2.76 -11.26 11.85
CA ASP A 147 2.64 -10.94 13.28
C ASP A 147 2.24 -12.17 14.13
N PRO A 148 3.16 -12.75 14.94
CA PRO A 148 2.88 -13.93 15.76
C PRO A 148 1.78 -13.72 16.80
N LYS A 149 1.42 -12.46 17.11
CA LYS A 149 0.37 -12.11 18.07
C LYS A 149 -0.99 -11.85 17.40
N ARG A 150 -1.04 -11.79 16.07
CA ARG A 150 -2.24 -11.38 15.30
C ARG A 150 -2.39 -12.26 14.05
N PRO A 151 -2.99 -13.46 14.18
CA PRO A 151 -3.24 -14.32 13.02
C PRO A 151 -4.18 -13.69 11.98
N PHE A 152 -4.93 -12.66 12.34
CA PHE A 152 -5.77 -11.89 11.41
C PHE A 152 -5.02 -10.76 10.67
N ALA A 153 -3.75 -10.51 11.00
CA ALA A 153 -2.94 -9.48 10.35
C ALA A 153 -2.25 -10.04 9.11
N ALA A 154 -2.99 -10.13 8.01
CA ALA A 154 -2.44 -10.49 6.70
C ALA A 154 -1.78 -9.28 6.04
N LEU A 155 -0.62 -9.50 5.42
CA LEU A 155 0.09 -8.58 4.55
C LEU A 155 -0.04 -9.10 3.11
N ALA A 156 -0.72 -8.35 2.24
CA ALA A 156 -0.72 -8.58 0.81
C ALA A 156 0.49 -7.89 0.17
N ILE A 157 1.19 -8.59 -0.72
CA ILE A 157 2.40 -8.11 -1.39
C ILE A 157 2.24 -8.27 -2.89
N VAL A 158 2.68 -7.28 -3.67
CA VAL A 158 2.81 -7.33 -5.13
C VAL A 158 4.28 -7.20 -5.49
N ALA A 159 4.80 -8.16 -6.26
CA ALA A 159 6.11 -8.09 -6.90
C ALA A 159 5.95 -7.68 -8.37
N MET A 160 6.77 -6.73 -8.82
CA MET A 160 6.68 -6.12 -10.15
C MET A 160 8.06 -6.11 -10.81
N GLU A 161 8.14 -6.61 -12.06
CA GLU A 161 9.41 -6.82 -12.76
C GLU A 161 9.92 -5.53 -13.43
N MET A 162 10.91 -4.87 -12.83
CA MET A 162 11.41 -3.56 -13.28
C MET A 162 12.00 -3.55 -14.69
N GLN A 163 12.37 -4.70 -15.27
CA GLN A 163 12.80 -4.77 -16.67
C GLN A 163 11.64 -4.50 -17.63
N GLY A 164 10.43 -4.93 -17.30
CA GLY A 164 9.23 -4.80 -18.13
C GLY A 164 8.34 -3.61 -17.80
N ILE A 165 8.59 -2.91 -16.69
CA ILE A 165 7.73 -1.81 -16.22
C ILE A 165 8.48 -0.50 -15.97
N ARG A 166 7.74 0.61 -15.90
CA ARG A 166 8.20 1.90 -15.34
C ARG A 166 7.33 2.28 -14.16
N LEU A 167 7.98 2.76 -13.09
CA LEU A 167 7.32 3.41 -11.95
C LEU A 167 7.27 4.91 -12.21
N HIS A 168 6.13 5.52 -11.92
CA HIS A 168 5.89 6.96 -12.01
C HIS A 168 5.34 7.49 -10.70
N ALA A 169 5.62 8.75 -10.40
CA ALA A 169 5.10 9.45 -9.22
C ALA A 169 4.31 10.68 -9.65
N VAL A 170 3.12 10.87 -9.09
CA VAL A 170 2.22 11.98 -9.42
C VAL A 170 1.94 12.78 -8.18
N ALA A 171 2.08 14.09 -8.26
CA ALA A 171 1.65 14.98 -7.20
C ALA A 171 0.12 15.09 -7.21
N GLY A 172 -0.49 14.97 -6.03
CA GLY A 172 -1.91 15.19 -5.88
C GLY A 172 -2.27 16.66 -6.09
N THR A 173 -3.54 16.92 -6.40
CA THR A 173 -4.03 18.29 -6.61
C THR A 173 -3.82 19.18 -5.37
N VAL A 174 -3.68 18.59 -4.17
CA VAL A 174 -3.47 19.31 -2.90
C VAL A 174 -2.21 18.88 -2.15
N GLU A 175 -1.95 17.58 -2.04
CA GLU A 175 -0.84 17.03 -1.25
C GLU A 175 0.23 16.39 -2.16
N PRO A 176 1.53 16.46 -1.79
CA PRO A 176 2.07 17.18 -0.62
C PRO A 176 2.02 18.70 -0.81
N ARG A 177 1.66 19.44 0.24
CA ARG A 177 1.72 20.91 0.25
C ARG A 177 3.16 21.43 0.32
N SER A 178 3.41 22.56 -0.34
CA SER A 178 4.66 23.32 -0.30
C SER A 178 4.37 24.82 -0.40
N LYS A 179 5.31 25.66 0.06
CA LYS A 179 5.23 27.12 -0.14
C LYS A 179 5.58 27.49 -1.57
N ASP A 180 6.57 26.78 -2.12
CA ASP A 180 7.10 26.99 -3.47
C ASP A 180 6.46 26.02 -4.46
N GLY A 181 6.39 26.46 -5.72
CA GLY A 181 5.41 26.03 -6.71
C GLY A 181 5.47 24.57 -7.18
N ALA A 182 4.48 24.27 -8.03
CA ALA A 182 4.32 23.12 -8.93
C ALA A 182 2.84 23.07 -9.39
N LYS A 183 2.11 24.21 -9.41
CA LYS A 183 0.65 24.19 -9.61
C LYS A 183 0.26 23.47 -10.91
N ASP A 184 1.04 23.69 -11.97
CA ASP A 184 0.85 23.07 -13.27
C ASP A 184 1.33 21.59 -13.34
N LYS A 185 1.98 21.10 -12.28
CA LYS A 185 2.52 19.75 -12.13
C LYS A 185 1.75 18.91 -11.10
N ARG A 186 0.49 19.30 -10.83
CA ARG A 186 -0.39 18.64 -9.85
C ARG A 186 -1.69 18.16 -10.48
N PRO A 187 -1.64 17.35 -11.55
CA PRO A 187 -2.83 16.88 -12.22
C PRO A 187 -3.68 15.98 -11.31
N GLY A 188 -3.05 15.27 -10.36
CA GLY A 188 -3.73 14.22 -9.59
C GLY A 188 -4.22 13.06 -10.48
N LEU A 189 -3.74 12.97 -11.71
CA LEU A 189 -4.16 11.99 -12.70
C LEU A 189 -2.93 11.30 -13.31
N VAL A 190 -3.14 10.05 -13.74
CA VAL A 190 -2.22 9.34 -14.64
C VAL A 190 -2.10 10.16 -15.92
N GLU A 191 -0.88 10.29 -16.44
CA GLU A 191 -0.63 11.00 -17.68
C GLU A 191 -1.41 10.35 -18.83
N ALA A 192 -2.05 11.16 -19.68
CA ALA A 192 -2.90 10.64 -20.75
C ALA A 192 -2.12 9.74 -21.73
N SER A 193 -0.84 10.03 -21.99
CA SER A 193 0.03 9.21 -22.83
C SER A 193 0.36 7.84 -22.23
N ASP A 194 0.24 7.71 -20.91
CA ASP A 194 0.58 6.50 -20.17
C ASP A 194 -0.61 5.56 -19.98
N ALA A 195 -1.83 6.07 -20.20
CA ALA A 195 -3.07 5.32 -19.97
C ALA A 195 -3.05 3.97 -20.69
N ASP A 196 -2.64 3.93 -21.96
CA ASP A 196 -2.63 2.69 -22.75
C ASP A 196 -1.68 1.60 -22.22
N ASN A 197 -0.68 1.99 -21.43
CA ASN A 197 0.31 1.09 -20.84
C ASN A 197 0.10 0.87 -19.34
N LEU A 198 -0.94 1.47 -18.74
CA LEU A 198 -1.20 1.42 -17.30
C LEU A 198 -1.48 -0.01 -16.83
N LEU A 199 -0.77 -0.44 -15.79
CA LEU A 199 -0.92 -1.75 -15.14
C LEU A 199 -1.50 -1.62 -13.74
N ALA A 200 -1.02 -0.66 -12.97
CA ALA A 200 -1.42 -0.50 -11.58
C ALA A 200 -1.27 0.95 -11.10
N ALA A 201 -2.02 1.30 -10.06
CA ALA A 201 -1.78 2.52 -9.29
C ALA A 201 -1.99 2.26 -7.79
N PHE A 202 -1.21 2.93 -6.96
CA PHE A 202 -1.23 2.78 -5.52
C PHE A 202 -0.88 4.08 -4.81
N ASN A 203 -1.24 4.17 -3.53
CA ASN A 203 -1.08 5.40 -2.75
C ASN A 203 0.38 5.88 -2.66
N GLY A 204 0.53 7.19 -2.46
CA GLY A 204 1.82 7.83 -2.24
C GLY A 204 2.21 7.87 -0.77
N GLY A 205 2.90 8.95 -0.41
CA GLY A 205 3.43 9.19 0.94
C GLY A 205 2.43 9.85 1.91
N PHE A 206 2.97 10.27 3.04
CA PHE A 206 2.22 10.91 4.12
C PHE A 206 1.81 12.35 3.75
N LEU A 207 0.72 12.85 4.36
CA LEU A 207 0.39 14.28 4.30
C LEU A 207 1.56 15.15 4.75
N THR A 208 1.69 16.33 4.16
CA THR A 208 2.73 17.29 4.54
C THR A 208 2.71 17.59 6.04
N ILE A 209 1.54 17.65 6.68
CA ILE A 209 1.43 17.95 8.12
C ILE A 209 2.03 16.87 9.05
N HIS A 210 2.29 15.66 8.54
CA HIS A 210 2.78 14.53 9.34
C HIS A 210 4.29 14.32 9.26
N GLY A 211 5.00 15.23 8.60
CA GLY A 211 6.45 15.14 8.53
C GLY A 211 7.12 16.00 7.48
N HIS A 212 6.38 16.83 6.73
CA HIS A 212 6.93 17.73 5.72
C HIS A 212 7.87 17.02 4.74
N TYR A 213 7.54 15.79 4.38
CA TYR A 213 8.36 14.97 3.50
C TYR A 213 8.29 15.51 2.07
N GLY A 214 9.45 15.80 1.49
CA GLY A 214 9.56 16.37 0.17
C GLY A 214 9.07 15.43 -0.94
N MET A 215 8.82 16.03 -2.10
CA MET A 215 8.55 15.33 -3.34
C MET A 215 9.21 16.07 -4.49
N MET A 216 9.50 15.38 -5.58
CA MET A 216 9.84 15.96 -6.87
C MET A 216 9.00 15.28 -7.94
N VAL A 217 8.49 16.06 -8.89
CA VAL A 217 7.83 15.58 -10.11
C VAL A 217 8.33 16.40 -11.29
N ASP A 218 8.64 15.72 -12.40
CA ASP A 218 9.24 16.33 -13.60
C ASP A 218 10.44 17.24 -13.28
N GLY A 219 11.31 16.82 -12.36
CA GLY A 219 12.47 17.61 -11.92
C GLY A 219 12.14 18.84 -11.06
N THR A 220 10.86 19.09 -10.74
CA THR A 220 10.41 20.21 -9.91
C THR A 220 10.14 19.73 -8.49
N ARG A 221 10.86 20.30 -7.51
CA ARG A 221 10.64 20.02 -6.09
C ARG A 221 9.32 20.61 -5.60
N ILE A 222 8.65 19.85 -4.74
CA ILE A 222 7.46 20.22 -3.97
C ILE A 222 7.85 20.05 -2.49
N GLY A 223 8.34 21.15 -1.90
CA GLY A 223 8.92 21.17 -0.56
C GLY A 223 10.36 20.69 -0.53
N ASP A 224 11.08 21.05 0.53
CA ASP A 224 12.48 20.71 0.69
C ASP A 224 12.67 19.25 1.12
N PRO A 225 13.66 18.54 0.57
CA PRO A 225 14.05 17.23 1.05
C PRO A 225 14.53 17.27 2.50
N ARG A 226 14.16 16.25 3.28
CA ARG A 226 14.57 16.05 4.66
C ARG A 226 15.75 15.07 4.75
N PRO A 227 16.83 15.40 5.47
CA PRO A 227 18.00 14.52 5.62
C PRO A 227 17.70 13.16 6.27
N THR A 228 16.73 13.10 7.19
CA THR A 228 16.42 11.85 7.90
C THR A 228 15.42 10.96 7.15
N SER A 229 14.95 11.35 5.97
CA SER A 229 13.88 10.64 5.28
C SER A 229 14.39 9.51 4.40
N CYS A 230 13.68 8.38 4.40
CA CYS A 230 13.77 7.47 3.28
C CYS A 230 13.15 8.13 2.05
N THR A 231 13.71 7.84 0.88
CA THR A 231 13.35 8.47 -0.37
C THR A 231 13.24 7.41 -1.44
N VAL A 232 12.08 7.34 -2.09
CA VAL A 232 11.88 6.59 -3.33
C VAL A 232 12.26 7.53 -4.46
N ALA A 233 13.41 7.32 -5.09
CA ALA A 233 13.92 8.12 -6.20
C ALA A 233 13.73 7.38 -7.53
N ILE A 234 13.25 8.10 -8.54
CA ILE A 234 13.02 7.64 -9.91
C ILE A 234 13.92 8.47 -10.83
N TYR A 235 14.84 7.80 -11.51
CA TYR A 235 15.86 8.41 -12.36
C TYR A 235 15.40 8.50 -13.82
N ARG A 236 16.01 9.41 -14.58
CA ARG A 236 15.69 9.63 -16.02
C ARG A 236 15.86 8.38 -16.87
N ASP A 237 16.78 7.49 -16.50
CA ASP A 237 17.02 6.20 -17.18
C ASP A 237 15.99 5.11 -16.79
N GLY A 238 15.06 5.42 -15.87
CA GLY A 238 14.09 4.48 -15.33
C GLY A 238 14.60 3.64 -14.15
N THR A 239 15.83 3.86 -13.68
CA THR A 239 16.34 3.27 -12.44
C THR A 239 15.52 3.79 -11.26
N VAL A 240 15.20 2.91 -10.32
CA VAL A 240 14.56 3.27 -9.05
C VAL A 240 15.52 2.93 -7.90
N ARG A 241 15.62 3.83 -6.92
CA ARG A 241 16.38 3.58 -5.68
C ARG A 241 15.52 3.95 -4.47
N VAL A 242 15.67 3.19 -3.39
CA VAL A 242 15.03 3.46 -2.10
C VAL A 242 16.13 3.57 -1.05
N ARG A 243 16.46 4.78 -0.60
CA ARG A 243 17.54 5.05 0.37
C ARG A 243 17.23 6.30 1.17
N SER A 244 17.98 6.51 2.25
CA SER A 244 18.02 7.78 2.96
C SER A 244 18.43 8.93 2.05
N TRP A 245 17.94 10.13 2.32
CA TRP A 245 18.22 11.31 1.49
C TRP A 245 19.72 11.58 1.27
N PRO A 246 20.62 11.51 2.29
CA PRO A 246 22.03 11.81 2.10
C PRO A 246 22.73 10.89 1.10
N GLU A 247 22.25 9.65 0.94
CA GLU A 247 22.77 8.68 -0.04
C GLU A 247 22.32 9.00 -1.49
N LEU A 248 21.24 9.76 -1.66
CA LEU A 248 20.65 10.06 -2.97
C LEU A 248 20.87 11.51 -3.42
N GLU A 249 20.99 12.44 -2.48
CA GLU A 249 21.20 13.87 -2.71
C GLU A 249 22.31 14.17 -3.73
N PRO A 250 23.50 13.52 -3.71
CA PRO A 250 24.55 13.78 -4.70
C PRO A 250 24.13 13.50 -6.15
N THR A 251 23.07 12.72 -6.35
CA THR A 251 22.59 12.27 -7.67
C THR A 251 21.23 12.87 -8.05
N GLU A 252 20.72 13.82 -7.27
CA GLU A 252 19.38 14.38 -7.47
C GLU A 252 19.15 14.98 -8.85
N SER A 253 20.15 15.61 -9.46
CA SER A 253 20.04 16.20 -10.81
C SER A 253 19.68 15.17 -11.90
N GLN A 254 19.91 13.89 -11.63
CA GLN A 254 19.60 12.76 -12.53
C GLN A 254 18.17 12.22 -12.32
N MET A 255 17.47 12.68 -11.28
CA MET A 255 16.11 12.25 -10.96
C MET A 255 15.09 12.97 -11.84
N VAL A 256 14.01 12.26 -12.18
CA VAL A 256 12.77 12.86 -12.69
C VAL A 256 11.76 13.07 -11.58
N ALA A 257 11.79 12.20 -10.58
CA ALA A 257 10.89 12.27 -9.45
C ALA A 257 11.53 11.67 -8.20
N PHE A 258 11.09 12.13 -7.04
CA PHE A 258 11.28 11.39 -5.81
C PHE A 258 10.08 11.61 -4.88
N ARG A 259 9.90 10.69 -3.94
CA ARG A 259 8.98 10.89 -2.82
C ARG A 259 9.63 10.48 -1.53
N GLN A 260 9.67 11.40 -0.59
CA GLN A 260 10.17 11.12 0.75
C GLN A 260 9.08 10.55 1.64
N THR A 261 9.52 9.75 2.60
CA THR A 261 8.73 9.13 3.65
C THR A 261 9.41 9.37 5.01
N PRO A 262 8.92 8.81 6.13
CA PRO A 262 9.74 8.65 7.33
C PRO A 262 11.04 7.88 7.03
N GLN A 263 11.89 7.71 8.04
CA GLN A 263 13.15 6.96 7.95
C GLN A 263 12.97 5.59 7.25
N CYS A 264 14.01 5.04 6.62
CA CYS A 264 13.88 3.73 5.99
C CYS A 264 13.54 2.67 7.06
N LEU A 265 12.65 1.74 6.72
CA LEU A 265 12.39 0.57 7.56
C LEU A 265 13.58 -0.38 7.51
N VAL A 266 14.09 -0.58 6.29
CA VAL A 266 15.29 -1.36 5.98
C VAL A 266 16.06 -0.62 4.91
N GLU A 267 17.37 -0.50 5.09
CA GLU A 267 18.27 0.12 4.12
C GLU A 267 19.49 -0.77 3.96
N GLN A 268 19.80 -1.14 2.71
CA GLN A 268 20.89 -2.05 2.38
C GLN A 268 20.81 -3.37 3.17
N GLY A 269 19.60 -3.92 3.32
CA GLY A 269 19.33 -5.13 4.10
C GLY A 269 19.48 -4.96 5.62
N ARG A 270 19.80 -3.75 6.11
CA ARG A 270 19.92 -3.46 7.54
C ARG A 270 18.63 -2.88 8.06
N VAL A 271 18.05 -3.56 9.03
CA VAL A 271 16.85 -3.10 9.75
C VAL A 271 17.17 -1.83 10.53
N ASN A 272 16.29 -0.84 10.46
CA ASN A 272 16.43 0.37 11.27
C ASN A 272 16.40 0.01 12.77
N PRO A 273 17.37 0.44 13.60
CA PRO A 273 17.42 0.09 15.03
C PRO A 273 16.18 0.53 15.83
N ALA A 274 15.47 1.56 15.36
CA ALA A 274 14.24 2.01 15.98
C ALA A 274 13.01 1.14 15.59
N LEU A 275 13.17 0.10 14.76
CA LEU A 275 12.07 -0.74 14.30
C LEU A 275 11.63 -1.75 15.38
N HIS A 276 10.71 -1.35 16.24
CA HIS A 276 10.00 -2.22 17.17
C HIS A 276 8.49 -2.02 17.06
N ALA A 277 7.71 -3.03 17.48
CA ALA A 277 6.26 -3.10 17.24
C ALA A 277 5.47 -1.89 17.76
N ASP A 278 5.93 -1.29 18.86
CA ASP A 278 5.25 -0.19 19.55
C ASP A 278 5.77 1.20 19.14
N ASN A 279 6.67 1.28 18.16
CA ASN A 279 7.20 2.56 17.71
C ASN A 279 6.18 3.35 16.84
N THR A 280 6.03 4.63 17.13
CA THR A 280 5.14 5.57 16.44
C THR A 280 5.85 6.47 15.43
N SER A 281 7.19 6.37 15.30
CA SER A 281 8.02 7.19 14.39
C SER A 281 7.65 7.02 12.92
N TRP A 282 7.00 5.90 12.58
CA TRP A 282 6.43 5.60 11.26
C TRP A 282 4.92 5.76 11.24
N GLY A 283 4.41 6.73 11.99
CA GLY A 283 2.99 6.96 12.14
C GLY A 283 2.33 5.99 13.12
N ALA A 284 1.38 6.56 13.85
CA ALA A 284 0.39 5.87 14.64
C ALA A 284 -1.00 6.27 14.10
N ALA A 285 -2.03 5.49 14.44
CA ALA A 285 -3.41 5.94 14.32
C ALA A 285 -3.56 7.30 15.00
N VAL A 286 -4.57 8.09 14.61
CA VAL A 286 -4.82 9.38 15.25
C VAL A 286 -5.17 9.18 16.75
N GLY A 287 -5.66 7.99 17.13
CA GLY A 287 -5.88 7.56 18.52
C GLY A 287 -4.66 6.91 19.22
N GLY A 288 -3.47 6.91 18.61
CA GLY A 288 -2.22 6.39 19.20
C GLY A 288 -1.96 4.89 19.03
N ALA A 289 -2.86 4.15 18.36
CA ALA A 289 -2.66 2.74 18.06
C ALA A 289 -1.54 2.53 17.02
N THR A 290 -0.66 1.56 17.24
CA THR A 290 0.44 1.22 16.32
C THR A 290 0.06 0.15 15.30
N VAL A 291 -1.05 -0.54 15.53
CA VAL A 291 -1.63 -1.57 14.68
C VAL A 291 -2.69 -0.91 13.81
N ILE A 292 -2.34 -0.64 12.56
CA ILE A 292 -3.18 0.12 11.63
C ILE A 292 -3.02 -0.44 10.23
N ARG A 293 -3.85 0.05 9.31
CA ARG A 293 -3.63 -0.16 7.89
C ARG A 293 -2.34 0.56 7.48
N ARG A 294 -1.35 -0.21 7.02
CA ARG A 294 -0.04 0.27 6.58
C ARG A 294 0.19 -0.09 5.12
N SER A 295 1.00 0.71 4.44
CA SER A 295 1.58 0.36 3.15
C SER A 295 3.09 0.60 3.13
N ALA A 296 3.79 -0.14 2.28
CA ALA A 296 5.24 0.00 2.08
C ALA A 296 5.60 -0.25 0.62
N ILE A 297 6.71 0.34 0.21
CA ILE A 297 7.35 0.09 -1.07
C ILE A 297 8.77 -0.38 -0.79
N GLY A 298 9.26 -1.34 -1.58
CA GLY A 298 10.62 -1.82 -1.45
C GLY A 298 11.22 -2.29 -2.77
N LEU A 299 12.53 -2.50 -2.76
CA LEU A 299 13.29 -3.00 -3.90
C LEU A 299 14.10 -4.22 -3.51
N SER A 300 14.24 -5.18 -4.43
CA SER A 300 15.25 -6.24 -4.31
C SER A 300 16.66 -5.65 -4.33
N GLN A 301 17.64 -6.41 -3.81
CA GLN A 301 19.04 -5.96 -3.72
C GLN A 301 19.64 -5.54 -5.07
N ASP A 302 19.23 -6.20 -6.15
CA ASP A 302 19.66 -5.93 -7.53
C ASP A 302 18.78 -4.90 -8.26
N GLY A 303 17.76 -4.35 -7.61
CA GLY A 303 16.83 -3.39 -8.18
C GLY A 303 15.91 -3.93 -9.28
N ARG A 304 15.89 -5.26 -9.52
CA ARG A 304 15.08 -5.88 -10.60
C ARG A 304 13.62 -6.06 -10.21
N ILE A 305 13.29 -6.09 -8.92
CA ILE A 305 11.95 -6.34 -8.43
C ILE A 305 11.53 -5.19 -7.51
N LEU A 306 10.42 -4.53 -7.88
CA LEU A 306 9.73 -3.57 -7.03
C LEU A 306 8.63 -4.29 -6.26
N PHE A 307 8.59 -4.07 -4.96
CA PHE A 307 7.59 -4.61 -4.06
C PHE A 307 6.66 -3.50 -3.58
N PHE A 308 5.37 -3.78 -3.58
CA PHE A 308 4.39 -3.03 -2.79
C PHE A 308 3.79 -3.98 -1.75
N GLY A 309 3.60 -3.50 -0.51
CA GLY A 309 2.94 -4.27 0.55
C GLY A 309 1.86 -3.45 1.24
N MET A 310 0.73 -4.07 1.59
CA MET A 310 -0.29 -3.45 2.45
C MET A 310 -1.06 -4.47 3.30
N GLY A 311 -1.60 -4.02 4.44
CA GLY A 311 -2.49 -4.82 5.29
C GLY A 311 -3.08 -3.99 6.42
N ASP A 312 -4.19 -4.47 6.97
CA ASP A 312 -5.12 -3.66 7.81
C ASP A 312 -4.75 -3.55 9.28
N ALA A 313 -4.01 -4.54 9.79
CA ALA A 313 -3.71 -4.69 11.21
C ALA A 313 -2.22 -4.92 11.42
N LEU A 314 -1.39 -4.07 10.80
CA LEU A 314 0.06 -4.24 10.82
C LEU A 314 0.72 -3.25 11.78
N THR A 315 1.72 -3.74 12.51
CA THR A 315 2.73 -2.89 13.14
C THR A 315 3.78 -2.47 12.12
N VAL A 316 4.58 -1.45 12.43
CA VAL A 316 5.71 -1.07 11.58
C VAL A 316 6.72 -2.21 11.41
N LYS A 317 6.93 -3.01 12.47
CA LYS A 317 7.83 -4.17 12.43
C LYS A 317 7.27 -5.27 11.55
N SER A 318 5.99 -5.62 11.70
CA SER A 318 5.39 -6.74 10.98
C SER A 318 5.32 -6.50 9.47
N ILE A 319 5.06 -5.28 9.02
CA ILE A 319 5.13 -4.96 7.57
C ILE A 319 6.57 -5.08 7.04
N ALA A 320 7.58 -4.62 7.80
CA ALA A 320 8.97 -4.74 7.40
C ALA A 320 9.43 -6.20 7.34
N ASP A 321 9.14 -7.01 8.37
CA ASP A 321 9.49 -8.42 8.42
C ASP A 321 8.90 -9.20 7.24
N GLY A 322 7.62 -8.96 6.91
CA GLY A 322 6.96 -9.61 5.78
C GLY A 322 7.52 -9.17 4.42
N MET A 323 7.82 -7.89 4.25
CA MET A 323 8.45 -7.37 3.02
C MET A 323 9.88 -7.91 2.85
N MET A 324 10.66 -8.00 3.92
CA MET A 324 11.99 -8.62 3.90
C MET A 324 11.93 -10.09 3.52
N ALA A 325 11.00 -10.85 4.11
CA ALA A 325 10.81 -12.26 3.77
C ALA A 325 10.48 -12.46 2.29
N ALA A 326 9.72 -11.53 1.69
CA ALA A 326 9.42 -11.52 0.26
C ALA A 326 10.61 -11.17 -0.66
N GLY A 327 11.75 -10.75 -0.08
CA GLY A 327 12.98 -10.42 -0.82
C GLY A 327 13.24 -8.92 -0.99
N ALA A 328 12.48 -8.04 -0.33
CA ALA A 328 12.79 -6.61 -0.32
C ALA A 328 14.02 -6.33 0.55
N TYR A 329 15.01 -5.67 -0.04
CA TYR A 329 16.30 -5.33 0.56
C TYR A 329 16.36 -3.89 1.06
N ASP A 330 15.61 -3.01 0.43
CA ASP A 330 15.39 -1.62 0.83
C ASP A 330 13.91 -1.35 0.93
N ILE A 331 13.46 -0.77 2.03
CA ILE A 331 12.03 -0.65 2.35
C ILE A 331 11.73 0.73 2.93
N ALA A 332 10.81 1.44 2.28
CA ALA A 332 10.23 2.69 2.75
C ALA A 332 8.76 2.47 3.12
N GLN A 333 8.30 3.08 4.22
CA GLN A 333 6.89 3.06 4.57
C GLN A 333 6.14 4.16 3.84
N LEU A 334 5.06 3.81 3.16
CA LEU A 334 4.15 4.76 2.53
C LEU A 334 3.06 5.21 3.51
N ASP A 335 2.03 5.88 3.00
CA ASP A 335 0.93 6.41 3.82
C ASP A 335 0.30 5.35 4.74
N VAL A 336 -0.22 5.82 5.86
CA VAL A 336 -0.91 5.01 6.86
C VAL A 336 -2.24 5.66 7.19
N ASN A 337 -3.33 4.93 6.96
CA ASN A 337 -4.71 5.28 7.31
C ASN A 337 -5.61 4.12 6.84
N HIS A 338 -6.84 3.99 7.31
CA HIS A 338 -7.81 3.09 6.69
C HIS A 338 -8.19 3.54 5.25
N SER A 339 -8.26 4.85 4.95
CA SER A 339 -8.80 5.33 3.68
C SER A 339 -7.84 5.38 2.48
N PHE A 340 -6.52 5.35 2.69
CA PHE A 340 -5.55 5.68 1.63
C PHE A 340 -4.70 4.51 1.12
N PRO A 341 -4.06 3.68 1.99
CA PRO A 341 -3.32 2.52 1.55
C PRO A 341 -4.16 1.63 0.65
N ARG A 342 -3.79 1.59 -0.62
CA ARG A 342 -4.57 0.93 -1.67
C ARG A 342 -3.68 0.59 -2.84
N PHE A 343 -4.03 -0.50 -3.51
CA PHE A 343 -3.41 -0.92 -4.74
C PHE A 343 -4.51 -1.40 -5.68
N MET A 344 -4.54 -0.84 -6.88
CA MET A 344 -5.50 -1.19 -7.91
C MET A 344 -4.77 -1.66 -9.16
N PHE A 345 -5.29 -2.73 -9.75
CA PHE A 345 -4.90 -3.21 -11.07
C PHE A 345 -5.80 -2.60 -12.13
N TYR A 346 -5.22 -2.20 -13.25
CA TYR A 346 -5.92 -1.64 -14.40
C TYR A 346 -5.73 -2.57 -15.59
N GLN A 347 -6.66 -3.50 -15.77
CA GLN A 347 -6.62 -4.40 -16.93
C GLN A 347 -7.35 -3.73 -18.09
N LYS A 348 -6.62 -3.38 -19.16
CA LYS A 348 -7.22 -2.84 -20.39
C LYS A 348 -8.24 -3.82 -20.96
N LYS A 349 -9.42 -3.32 -21.35
CA LYS A 349 -10.43 -4.13 -22.04
C LYS A 349 -10.05 -4.31 -23.51
N SER A 350 -10.23 -5.51 -24.03
CA SER A 350 -10.01 -5.78 -25.45
C SER A 350 -10.98 -4.98 -26.31
N GLY A 351 -10.48 -4.30 -27.34
CA GLY A 351 -11.29 -3.56 -28.31
C GLY A 351 -11.84 -2.20 -27.85
N ALA A 352 -11.53 -1.72 -26.64
CA ALA A 352 -12.00 -0.43 -26.12
C ALA A 352 -10.83 0.42 -25.58
N PRO A 353 -10.27 1.34 -26.40
CA PRO A 353 -9.20 2.24 -25.95
C PRO A 353 -9.61 3.07 -24.73
N GLY A 354 -8.72 3.19 -23.74
CA GLY A 354 -8.99 3.97 -22.51
C GLY A 354 -10.01 3.36 -21.55
N GLU A 355 -10.49 2.13 -21.80
CA GLU A 355 -11.36 1.41 -20.85
C GLU A 355 -10.60 0.31 -20.09
N PHE A 356 -10.82 0.28 -18.78
CA PHE A 356 -10.19 -0.68 -17.88
C PHE A 356 -11.23 -1.46 -17.07
N THR A 357 -10.93 -2.73 -16.84
CA THR A 357 -11.45 -3.47 -15.70
C THR A 357 -10.51 -3.19 -14.53
N VAL A 358 -11.03 -2.54 -13.49
CA VAL A 358 -10.25 -2.15 -12.30
C VAL A 358 -10.57 -3.10 -11.15
N THR A 359 -9.53 -3.64 -10.50
CA THR A 359 -9.67 -4.53 -9.34
C THR A 359 -8.73 -4.10 -8.22
N GLY A 360 -9.14 -4.27 -6.96
CA GLY A 360 -8.28 -4.03 -5.80
C GLY A 360 -7.39 -5.23 -5.47
N LEU A 361 -6.25 -5.00 -4.81
CA LEU A 361 -5.35 -6.05 -4.34
C LEU A 361 -5.99 -7.00 -3.34
N VAL A 362 -6.74 -6.45 -2.37
CA VAL A 362 -7.46 -7.20 -1.34
C VAL A 362 -8.97 -6.99 -1.49
N PRO A 363 -9.80 -8.00 -1.15
CA PRO A 363 -11.25 -7.86 -1.18
C PRO A 363 -11.75 -6.82 -0.17
N GLY A 364 -12.94 -6.26 -0.41
CA GLY A 364 -13.59 -5.32 0.51
C GLY A 364 -13.06 -3.89 0.47
N PHE A 365 -12.04 -3.61 -0.34
CA PHE A 365 -11.57 -2.25 -0.58
C PHE A 365 -12.56 -1.46 -1.45
N THR A 366 -12.92 -0.25 -1.04
CA THR A 366 -13.78 0.65 -1.82
C THR A 366 -12.93 1.51 -2.76
N PHE A 367 -13.19 1.39 -4.06
CA PHE A 367 -12.60 2.23 -5.10
C PHE A 367 -13.63 2.52 -6.19
N GLN A 368 -13.37 3.55 -6.98
CA GLN A 368 -14.13 3.83 -8.19
C GLN A 368 -13.30 3.46 -9.41
N THR A 369 -13.92 2.93 -10.46
CA THR A 369 -13.24 2.56 -11.72
C THR A 369 -12.50 3.75 -12.36
N GLY A 370 -12.93 4.99 -12.07
CA GLY A 370 -12.31 6.21 -12.57
C GLY A 370 -11.18 6.77 -11.69
N ASP A 371 -10.88 6.18 -10.54
CA ASP A 371 -9.82 6.70 -9.65
C ASP A 371 -8.48 6.78 -10.39
N TYR A 372 -7.75 7.87 -10.18
CA TYR A 372 -6.46 8.20 -10.82
C TYR A 372 -6.48 8.42 -12.34
N ILE A 373 -7.48 7.96 -13.08
CA ILE A 373 -7.54 8.12 -14.55
C ILE A 373 -8.56 9.16 -15.02
N LYS A 374 -9.68 9.29 -14.30
CA LYS A 374 -10.78 10.22 -14.61
C LYS A 374 -11.05 11.16 -13.45
N THR A 375 -10.85 10.68 -12.22
CA THR A 375 -11.04 11.45 -11.00
C THR A 375 -9.69 11.83 -10.43
N PRO A 376 -9.32 13.13 -10.44
CA PRO A 376 -8.07 13.60 -9.86
C PRO A 376 -7.97 13.25 -8.38
N SER A 377 -6.85 12.65 -7.97
CA SER A 377 -6.54 12.45 -6.57
C SER A 377 -6.00 13.74 -5.96
N PHE A 378 -6.55 14.10 -4.79
CA PHE A 378 -6.01 15.20 -4.00
C PHE A 378 -4.69 14.85 -3.31
N ARG A 379 -4.36 13.55 -3.20
CA ARG A 379 -3.08 13.06 -2.66
C ARG A 379 -2.16 12.57 -3.76
N ASP A 380 -0.87 12.59 -3.45
CA ASP A 380 0.12 11.95 -4.31
C ASP A 380 -0.09 10.44 -4.38
N PHE A 381 0.34 9.87 -5.49
CA PHE A 381 0.25 8.44 -5.76
C PHE A 381 1.35 8.01 -6.72
N PHE A 382 1.55 6.71 -6.81
CA PHE A 382 2.39 6.10 -7.82
C PHE A 382 1.52 5.33 -8.80
N TYR A 383 2.00 5.24 -10.04
CA TYR A 383 1.43 4.31 -11.02
C TYR A 383 2.52 3.60 -11.79
N VAL A 384 2.14 2.47 -12.35
CA VAL A 384 3.05 1.54 -13.02
C VAL A 384 2.54 1.31 -14.44
N THR A 385 3.46 1.42 -15.39
CA THR A 385 3.18 1.21 -16.81
C THR A 385 4.08 0.13 -17.38
N LEU A 386 3.67 -0.51 -18.47
CA LEU A 386 4.59 -1.29 -19.31
C LEU A 386 5.64 -0.37 -19.93
N LYS A 387 6.89 -0.84 -19.97
CA LYS A 387 7.90 -0.24 -20.85
C LYS A 387 7.51 -0.53 -22.29
N ALA A 388 7.46 0.52 -23.11
CA ALA A 388 7.39 0.33 -24.56
C ALA A 388 8.53 -0.60 -25.01
N PRO A 389 8.29 -1.49 -25.99
CA PRO A 389 9.37 -2.24 -26.62
C PRO A 389 10.46 -1.26 -27.09
N PRO A 390 11.76 -1.61 -26.99
CA PRO A 390 12.79 -0.77 -27.57
C PRO A 390 12.46 -0.55 -29.05
N THR A 391 12.41 0.72 -29.45
CA THR A 391 12.19 1.09 -30.85
C THR A 391 13.41 0.60 -31.62
N THR A 392 13.21 -0.42 -32.47
CA THR A 392 14.25 -1.00 -33.34
C THR A 392 14.72 -0.04 -34.39
#